data_AF-A0A9P7C8A7-F1
#
_entry.id   AF-A0A9P7C8A7-F1
#
_cell.length_a   1.000
_cell.length_b   1.000
_cell.length_c   1.000
_cell.angle_alpha   90.00
_cell.angle_beta   90.00
_cell.angle_gamma   90.00
#
_symmetry.space_group_name_H-M   'P 1'
#
loop_
_entity.id
_entity.type
_entity.pdbx_description
1 polymer ?
#
loop_
_entity_poly.entity_id
_entity_poly.type
_entity_poly.pdbx_seq_one_letter_code
_entity_poly.pdbx_strand_id
1 'polypeptide(L)'
;MSPKTKGIKPSQFDKKTKINKEPLVNKIPSNNDNIPEEEKMRLLNQTGLLQKVKKREEELKQQKQEPATTAEHIYMAIFLSIPFAILLATFDVVVKVQYFENWSYTGMALKAIKSAPALAPFIYLTSRYRSERLTQASMSVIAVFAGSFLMYTIKHTPSLGQMMRAPGLATVWIYLIVQLDLLPATLSLLVVGFYWYFGIQQKLL
;
A
#
# COMPACT_ATOMS: atom_id res chain seq x y z
N MET A 1 10.11 59.74 -28.26
CA MET A 1 9.31 58.58 -28.72
C MET A 1 9.89 57.35 -28.02
N SER A 2 9.38 57.02 -26.82
CA SER A 2 9.94 55.96 -25.94
C SER A 2 9.31 54.59 -26.24
N PRO A 3 10.08 53.49 -26.20
CA PRO A 3 9.55 52.16 -26.46
C PRO A 3 8.83 51.61 -25.22
N LYS A 4 7.62 51.08 -25.43
CA LYS A 4 6.81 50.42 -24.40
C LYS A 4 7.42 49.05 -24.05
N THR A 5 7.95 48.92 -22.84
CA THR A 5 8.28 47.63 -22.20
C THR A 5 7.00 46.83 -21.94
N LYS A 6 6.81 45.73 -22.69
CA LYS A 6 5.77 44.72 -22.40
C LYS A 6 6.14 43.97 -21.12
N GLY A 7 5.47 44.31 -20.02
CA GLY A 7 5.52 43.53 -18.78
C GLY A 7 4.94 42.12 -18.99
N ILE A 8 5.69 41.11 -18.54
CA ILE A 8 5.29 39.71 -18.57
C ILE A 8 4.27 39.47 -17.45
N LYS A 9 3.13 38.83 -17.80
CA LYS A 9 2.02 38.57 -16.87
C LYS A 9 2.38 37.47 -15.84
N PRO A 10 1.93 37.57 -14.58
CA PRO A 10 2.25 36.65 -13.48
C PRO A 10 1.73 35.21 -13.67
N SER A 11 0.77 34.97 -14.57
CA SER A 11 0.23 33.62 -14.84
C SER A 11 1.18 32.69 -15.60
N GLN A 12 2.31 33.20 -16.10
CA GLN A 12 3.34 32.41 -16.79
C GLN A 12 4.40 31.86 -15.82
N PHE A 13 4.44 32.30 -14.56
CA PHE A 13 5.40 31.81 -13.56
C PHE A 13 5.03 30.41 -13.05
N ASP A 14 3.76 30.14 -12.78
CA ASP A 14 3.34 28.87 -12.17
C ASP A 14 3.40 27.65 -13.10
N LYS A 15 3.39 27.88 -14.42
CA LYS A 15 3.39 26.76 -15.39
C LYS A 15 4.78 26.18 -15.64
N LYS A 16 5.86 26.93 -15.37
CA LYS A 16 7.24 26.44 -15.52
C LYS A 16 7.73 25.62 -14.33
N THR A 17 7.13 25.78 -13.15
CA THR A 17 7.59 25.11 -11.92
C THR A 17 7.17 23.63 -11.84
N LYS A 18 6.21 23.19 -12.66
CA LYS A 18 5.68 21.79 -12.65
C LYS A 18 6.36 20.83 -13.63
N ILE A 19 7.35 21.26 -14.40
CA ILE A 19 8.05 20.42 -15.39
C ILE A 19 9.54 20.35 -15.06
N ASN A 20 9.90 19.71 -13.94
CA ASN A 20 11.17 18.99 -13.85
C ASN A 20 11.16 18.04 -12.64
N LYS A 21 10.63 16.83 -12.84
CA LYS A 21 10.69 15.72 -11.88
C LYS A 21 11.87 14.80 -12.19
N GLU A 22 13.03 15.36 -12.51
CA GLU A 22 14.26 14.58 -12.63
C GLU A 22 15.01 14.65 -11.28
N PRO A 23 15.55 13.52 -10.77
CA PRO A 23 16.39 13.55 -9.60
C PRO A 23 17.58 14.48 -9.88
N LEU A 24 17.84 15.42 -8.97
CA LEU A 24 18.96 16.38 -9.07
C LEU A 24 20.34 15.70 -9.15
N VAL A 25 20.42 14.40 -8.90
CA VAL A 25 21.59 13.54 -9.18
C VAL A 25 22.05 13.70 -10.63
N ASN A 26 21.11 13.87 -11.58
CA ASN A 26 21.43 14.04 -13.01
C ASN A 26 21.83 15.47 -13.41
N LYS A 27 21.74 16.44 -12.48
CA LYS A 27 22.22 17.82 -12.70
C LYS A 27 23.60 18.08 -12.13
N ILE A 28 24.24 17.06 -11.56
CA ILE A 28 25.65 17.13 -11.21
C ILE A 28 26.41 17.18 -12.54
N PRO A 29 27.18 18.24 -12.85
CA PRO A 29 28.08 18.21 -13.98
C PRO A 29 29.10 17.10 -13.72
N SER A 30 28.86 15.93 -14.32
CA SER A 30 29.80 14.81 -14.42
C SER A 30 30.88 15.20 -15.44
N ASN A 31 31.70 16.19 -15.12
CA ASN A 31 32.79 16.58 -15.99
C ASN A 31 34.00 17.06 -15.19
N ASN A 32 34.66 16.10 -14.52
CA ASN A 32 36.11 15.98 -14.40
C ASN A 32 36.44 14.96 -13.29
N ASP A 33 36.76 13.74 -13.69
CA ASP A 33 37.19 12.64 -12.81
C ASP A 33 38.59 12.84 -12.18
N ASN A 34 39.18 14.04 -12.27
CA ASN A 34 40.55 14.33 -11.81
C ASN A 34 40.62 15.19 -10.52
N ILE A 35 39.52 15.33 -9.78
CA ILE A 35 39.54 16.02 -8.48
C ILE A 35 39.85 14.98 -7.39
N PRO A 36 40.90 15.16 -6.57
CA PRO A 36 41.17 14.28 -5.42
C PRO A 36 39.97 14.23 -4.47
N GLU A 37 39.66 13.05 -3.92
CA GLU A 37 38.50 12.84 -3.03
C GLU A 37 38.47 13.80 -1.83
N GLU A 38 39.64 14.20 -1.32
CA GLU A 38 39.76 15.20 -0.24
C GLU A 38 39.27 16.59 -0.66
N GLU A 39 39.53 17.01 -1.90
CA GLU A 39 39.03 18.29 -2.41
C GLU A 39 37.53 18.24 -2.68
N LYS A 40 37.00 17.08 -3.13
CA LYS A 40 35.55 16.88 -3.26
C LYS A 40 34.85 17.04 -1.91
N MET A 41 35.39 16.43 -0.85
CA MET A 41 34.86 16.53 0.51
C MET A 41 34.97 17.95 1.07
N ARG A 42 36.07 18.66 0.79
CA ARG A 42 36.22 20.08 1.15
C ARG A 42 35.18 20.94 0.46
N LEU A 43 34.94 20.74 -0.84
CA LEU A 43 33.96 21.48 -1.62
C LEU A 43 32.52 21.16 -1.17
N LEU A 44 32.21 19.91 -0.85
CA LEU A 44 30.92 19.50 -0.29
C LEU A 44 30.62 20.19 1.05
N ASN A 45 31.65 20.33 1.90
CA ASN A 45 31.55 21.04 3.17
C ASN A 45 31.45 22.56 2.98
N GLN A 46 32.22 23.16 2.07
CA GLN A 46 32.20 24.61 1.80
C GLN A 46 30.92 25.08 1.10
N THR A 47 30.37 24.27 0.18
CA THR A 47 29.16 24.62 -0.58
C THR A 47 27.87 24.44 0.21
N GLY A 48 27.94 23.84 1.41
CA GLY A 48 26.77 23.49 2.22
C GLY A 48 25.82 22.53 1.51
N LEU A 49 26.27 21.83 0.45
CA LEU A 49 25.44 20.95 -0.37
C LEU A 49 24.83 19.84 0.47
N LEU A 50 25.60 19.28 1.40
CA LEU A 50 25.14 18.22 2.31
C LEU A 50 23.96 18.68 3.18
N GLN A 51 24.03 19.93 3.66
CA GLN A 51 22.98 20.52 4.49
C GLN A 51 21.73 20.84 3.65
N LYS A 52 21.92 21.22 2.39
CA LYS A 52 20.82 21.43 1.42
C LYS A 52 20.14 20.11 1.02
N VAL A 53 20.91 19.03 0.86
CA VAL A 53 20.38 17.68 0.62
C VAL A 53 19.61 17.19 1.84
N LYS A 54 20.19 17.30 3.05
CA LYS A 54 19.54 16.87 4.30
C LYS A 54 18.24 17.64 4.57
N LYS A 55 18.26 18.96 4.41
CA LYS A 55 17.06 19.81 4.55
C LYS A 55 16.00 19.47 3.51
N ARG A 56 16.40 19.14 2.28
CA ARG A 56 15.45 18.73 1.23
C ARG A 56 14.92 17.31 1.42
N GLU A 57 15.70 16.39 2.00
CA GLU A 57 15.21 15.09 2.45
C GLU A 57 14.20 15.22 3.58
N GLU A 58 14.45 16.13 4.52
CA GLU A 58 13.51 16.47 5.59
C GLU A 58 12.25 17.14 5.02
N GLU A 59 12.37 18.05 4.06
CA GLU A 59 11.24 18.64 3.32
C GLU A 59 10.47 17.58 2.52
N LEU A 60 11.14 16.63 1.85
CA LEU A 60 10.47 15.53 1.14
C LEU A 60 9.76 14.59 2.11
N LYS A 61 10.34 14.33 3.29
CA LYS A 61 9.71 13.56 4.36
C LYS A 61 8.49 14.29 4.90
N GLN A 62 8.60 15.59 5.14
CA GLN A 62 7.49 16.45 5.55
C GLN A 62 6.41 16.56 4.48
N GLN A 63 6.78 16.60 3.19
CA GLN A 63 5.86 16.65 2.06
C GLN A 63 5.18 15.30 1.79
N LYS A 64 5.86 14.18 2.12
CA LYS A 64 5.22 12.85 2.23
C LYS A 64 4.35 12.70 3.48
N GLN A 65 4.60 13.51 4.51
CA GLN A 65 3.85 13.55 5.77
C GLN A 65 2.78 14.63 5.79
N GLU A 66 2.65 15.47 4.74
CA GLU A 66 1.48 16.32 4.59
C GLU A 66 0.26 15.40 4.56
N PRO A 67 -0.77 15.70 5.37
CA PRO A 67 -1.93 14.84 5.46
C PRO A 67 -2.55 14.75 4.06
N ALA A 68 -2.43 13.57 3.45
CA ALA A 68 -3.05 13.28 2.17
C ALA A 68 -4.49 13.79 2.22
N THR A 69 -4.84 14.63 1.25
CA THR A 69 -6.18 15.24 1.21
C THR A 69 -7.22 14.13 1.25
N THR A 70 -8.40 14.37 1.84
CA THR A 70 -9.48 13.37 1.91
C THR A 70 -9.79 12.75 0.54
N ALA A 71 -9.67 13.56 -0.53
CA ALA A 71 -9.80 13.11 -1.91
C ALA A 71 -8.77 12.04 -2.30
N GLU A 72 -7.51 12.20 -1.92
CA GLU A 72 -6.44 11.24 -2.21
C GLU A 72 -6.68 9.88 -1.53
N HIS A 73 -7.16 9.89 -0.28
CA HIS A 73 -7.58 8.66 0.40
C HIS A 73 -8.76 7.97 -0.29
N ILE A 74 -9.74 8.74 -0.81
CA ILE A 74 -10.89 8.20 -1.54
C ILE A 74 -10.43 7.59 -2.88
N TYR A 75 -9.60 8.29 -3.65
CA TYR A 75 -9.07 7.75 -4.90
C TYR A 75 -8.24 6.48 -4.67
N MET A 76 -7.38 6.48 -3.65
CA MET A 76 -6.63 5.28 -3.26
C MET A 76 -7.58 4.14 -2.86
N ALA A 77 -8.64 4.43 -2.11
CA ALA A 77 -9.61 3.42 -1.69
C ALA A 77 -10.39 2.82 -2.87
N ILE A 78 -10.77 3.64 -3.85
CA ILE A 78 -11.43 3.17 -5.09
C ILE A 78 -10.46 2.35 -5.92
N PHE A 79 -9.23 2.81 -6.09
CA PHE A 79 -8.24 2.08 -6.88
C PHE A 79 -7.91 0.72 -6.26
N LEU A 80 -7.84 0.66 -4.93
CA LEU A 80 -7.58 -0.56 -4.18
C LEU A 80 -8.81 -1.48 -4.11
N SER A 81 -10.03 -0.95 -4.12
CA SER A 81 -11.24 -1.80 -4.03
C SER A 81 -11.42 -2.70 -5.25
N ILE A 82 -10.95 -2.29 -6.44
CA ILE A 82 -11.04 -3.08 -7.67
C ILE A 82 -10.31 -4.43 -7.58
N PRO A 83 -8.98 -4.49 -7.32
CA PRO A 83 -8.26 -5.76 -7.21
C PRO A 83 -8.79 -6.62 -6.04
N PHE A 84 -9.19 -6.01 -4.91
CA PHE A 84 -9.75 -6.77 -3.79
C PHE A 84 -11.15 -7.34 -4.08
N ALA A 85 -11.97 -6.64 -4.86
CA ALA A 85 -13.27 -7.14 -5.31
C ALA A 85 -13.11 -8.34 -6.25
N ILE A 86 -12.13 -8.27 -7.17
CA ILE A 86 -11.79 -9.40 -8.05
C ILE A 86 -11.28 -10.57 -7.21
N LEU A 87 -10.35 -10.33 -6.28
CA LEU A 87 -9.79 -11.34 -5.40
C LEU A 87 -10.86 -12.05 -4.56
N LEU A 88 -11.83 -11.30 -4.02
CA LEU A 88 -12.99 -11.87 -3.32
C LEU A 88 -13.83 -12.76 -4.24
N ALA A 89 -14.12 -12.30 -5.46
CA ALA A 89 -14.88 -13.07 -6.44
C ALA A 89 -14.13 -14.34 -6.88
N THR A 90 -12.80 -14.27 -7.02
CA THR A 90 -11.95 -15.42 -7.33
C THR A 90 -11.99 -16.45 -6.20
N PHE A 91 -11.85 -16.06 -4.94
CA PHE A 91 -11.96 -17.01 -3.83
C PHE A 91 -13.35 -17.66 -3.72
N ASP A 92 -14.40 -16.92 -4.05
CA ASP A 92 -15.76 -17.49 -4.13
C ASP A 92 -15.85 -18.60 -5.19
N VAL A 93 -15.26 -18.38 -6.36
CA VAL A 93 -15.20 -19.40 -7.42
C VAL A 93 -14.35 -20.59 -6.97
N VAL A 94 -13.20 -20.36 -6.33
CA VAL A 94 -12.33 -21.43 -5.82
C VAL A 94 -13.08 -22.33 -4.84
N VAL A 95 -13.83 -21.77 -3.89
CA VAL A 95 -14.64 -22.55 -2.95
C VAL A 95 -15.71 -23.37 -3.68
N LYS A 96 -16.44 -22.76 -4.63
CA LYS A 96 -17.45 -23.49 -5.42
C LYS A 96 -16.86 -24.65 -6.22
N VAL A 97 -15.71 -24.42 -6.85
CA VAL A 97 -14.97 -25.46 -7.57
C VAL A 97 -14.53 -26.59 -6.63
N GLN A 98 -14.07 -26.27 -5.42
CA GLN A 98 -13.66 -27.28 -4.41
C GLN A 98 -14.81 -28.19 -3.95
N TYR A 99 -16.06 -27.72 -4.01
CA TYR A 99 -17.24 -28.48 -3.64
C TYR A 99 -18.08 -28.96 -4.84
N PHE A 100 -17.55 -28.87 -6.06
CA PHE A 100 -18.26 -29.23 -7.29
C PHE A 100 -19.61 -28.51 -7.46
N GLU A 101 -19.71 -27.26 -6.97
CA GLU A 101 -20.89 -26.43 -7.13
C GLU A 101 -20.83 -25.64 -8.46
N ASN A 102 -22.00 -25.40 -9.05
CA ASN A 102 -22.11 -24.62 -10.28
C ASN A 102 -21.65 -23.18 -10.06
N TRP A 103 -20.68 -22.74 -10.85
CA TRP A 103 -20.20 -21.36 -10.88
C TRP A 103 -20.43 -20.75 -12.27
N SER A 104 -20.58 -19.44 -12.31
CA SER A 104 -20.82 -18.69 -13.55
C SER A 104 -19.95 -17.44 -13.59
N TYR A 105 -19.39 -17.13 -14.75
CA TYR A 105 -18.62 -15.91 -15.00
C TYR A 105 -19.46 -14.65 -14.74
N THR A 106 -20.75 -14.66 -15.07
CA THR A 106 -21.66 -13.54 -14.80
C THR A 106 -21.90 -13.36 -13.29
N GLY A 107 -22.01 -14.47 -12.56
CA GLY A 107 -22.12 -14.48 -11.11
C GLY A 107 -20.86 -13.93 -10.42
N MET A 108 -19.68 -14.30 -10.92
CA MET A 108 -18.40 -13.78 -10.46
C MET A 108 -18.31 -12.26 -10.66
N ALA A 109 -18.59 -11.76 -11.87
CA ALA A 109 -18.54 -10.34 -12.19
C ALA A 109 -19.54 -9.53 -11.35
N LEU A 110 -20.77 -10.02 -11.21
CA LEU A 110 -21.80 -9.38 -10.40
C LEU A 110 -21.39 -9.31 -8.92
N LYS A 111 -20.75 -10.37 -8.41
CA LYS A 111 -20.26 -10.40 -7.03
C LYS A 111 -19.10 -9.43 -6.82
N ALA A 112 -18.17 -9.34 -7.77
CA ALA A 112 -17.10 -8.33 -7.73
C ALA A 112 -17.67 -6.91 -7.67
N ILE A 113 -18.60 -6.57 -8.57
CA ILE A 113 -19.25 -5.24 -8.62
C ILE A 113 -20.00 -4.94 -7.32
N LYS A 114 -20.74 -5.92 -6.76
CA LYS A 114 -21.46 -5.75 -5.49
C LYS A 114 -20.53 -5.64 -4.28
N SER A 115 -19.35 -6.24 -4.34
CA SER A 115 -18.39 -6.22 -3.23
C SER A 115 -17.55 -4.95 -3.16
N ALA A 116 -17.29 -4.29 -4.29
CA ALA A 116 -16.52 -3.06 -4.34
C ALA A 116 -17.05 -1.94 -3.41
N PRO A 117 -18.35 -1.60 -3.40
CA PRO A 117 -18.87 -0.58 -2.47
C PRO A 117 -18.88 -1.05 -1.01
N ALA A 118 -18.92 -2.35 -0.74
CA ALA A 118 -18.82 -2.89 0.61
C ALA A 118 -17.38 -2.78 1.17
N LEU A 119 -16.37 -2.93 0.30
CA LEU A 119 -14.95 -2.82 0.66
C LEU A 119 -14.49 -1.36 0.76
N ALA A 120 -15.08 -0.43 0.00
CA ALA A 120 -14.70 0.98 -0.03
C ALA A 120 -14.64 1.67 1.35
N PRO A 121 -15.65 1.59 2.24
CA PRO A 121 -15.58 2.23 3.57
C PRO A 121 -14.54 1.57 4.47
N PHE A 122 -14.37 0.25 4.38
CA PHE A 122 -13.34 -0.49 5.12
C PHE A 122 -11.93 -0.04 4.73
N ILE A 123 -11.69 0.11 3.41
CA ILE A 123 -10.41 0.58 2.89
C ILE A 123 -10.16 2.05 3.25
N TYR A 124 -11.19 2.88 3.16
CA TYR A 124 -11.10 4.30 3.52
C TYR A 124 -10.71 4.49 5.00
N LEU A 125 -11.39 3.78 5.91
CA LEU A 125 -11.10 3.85 7.34
C LEU A 125 -9.66 3.42 7.63
N THR A 126 -9.24 2.31 7.01
CA THR A 126 -7.90 1.74 7.21
C THR A 126 -6.79 2.63 6.60
N SER A 127 -7.06 3.30 5.48
CA SER A 127 -6.13 4.28 4.87
C SER A 127 -5.98 5.53 5.73
N ARG A 128 -7.08 5.98 6.37
CA ARG A 128 -7.08 7.18 7.20
C ARG A 128 -6.24 7.05 8.48
N TYR A 129 -6.24 5.88 9.12
CA TYR A 129 -5.55 5.67 10.40
C TYR A 129 -4.20 4.94 10.27
N ARG A 130 -3.67 4.80 9.05
CA ARG A 130 -2.42 4.06 8.77
C ARG A 130 -1.20 4.60 9.53
N SER A 131 -1.15 5.90 9.84
CA SER A 131 0.01 6.53 10.48
C SER A 131 0.10 6.28 12.00
N GLU A 132 -0.96 5.77 12.62
CA GLU A 132 -1.02 5.59 14.07
C GLU A 132 -0.47 4.21 14.47
N ARG A 133 0.57 4.19 15.31
CA ARG A 133 1.21 2.95 15.81
C ARG A 133 0.22 2.01 16.50
N LEU A 134 -0.79 2.57 17.17
CA LEU A 134 -1.85 1.81 17.82
C LEU A 134 -2.76 1.10 16.82
N THR A 135 -3.09 1.77 15.71
CA THR A 135 -3.88 1.18 14.63
C THR A 135 -3.11 0.06 13.93
N GLN A 136 -1.81 0.23 13.76
CA GLN A 136 -0.96 -0.80 13.21
C GLN A 136 -0.84 -2.03 14.11
N ALA A 137 -0.76 -1.84 15.43
CA ALA A 137 -0.78 -2.92 16.41
C ALA A 137 -2.15 -3.62 16.46
N SER A 138 -3.25 -2.88 16.40
CA SER A 138 -4.58 -3.51 16.36
C SER A 138 -4.81 -4.28 15.07
N MET A 139 -4.37 -3.76 13.92
CA MET A 139 -4.45 -4.46 12.63
C MET A 139 -3.61 -5.74 12.63
N SER A 140 -2.44 -5.77 13.29
CA SER A 140 -1.63 -6.99 13.39
C SER A 140 -2.31 -8.05 14.23
N VAL A 141 -2.90 -7.67 15.36
CA VAL A 141 -3.68 -8.58 16.20
C VAL A 141 -4.88 -9.13 15.43
N ILE A 142 -5.65 -8.27 14.77
CA ILE A 142 -6.80 -8.68 13.93
C ILE A 142 -6.34 -9.59 12.79
N ALA A 143 -5.19 -9.31 12.16
CA ALA A 143 -4.65 -10.16 11.10
C ALA A 143 -4.29 -11.56 11.62
N VAL A 144 -3.66 -11.67 12.79
CA VAL A 144 -3.37 -12.97 13.42
C VAL A 144 -4.66 -13.74 13.73
N PHE A 145 -5.66 -13.07 14.31
CA PHE A 145 -6.95 -13.69 14.60
C PHE A 145 -7.67 -14.13 13.32
N ALA A 146 -7.73 -13.27 12.30
CA ALA A 146 -8.37 -13.58 11.02
C ALA A 146 -7.69 -14.75 10.31
N GLY A 147 -6.35 -14.77 10.25
CA GLY A 147 -5.58 -15.87 9.66
C GLY A 147 -5.74 -17.18 10.42
N SER A 148 -5.69 -17.15 11.76
CA SER A 148 -5.89 -18.33 12.60
C SER A 148 -7.32 -18.89 12.46
N PHE A 149 -8.33 -18.00 12.43
CA PHE A 149 -9.73 -18.37 12.26
C PHE A 149 -10.02 -18.93 10.86
N LEU A 150 -9.38 -18.38 9.82
CA LEU A 150 -9.45 -18.92 8.46
C LEU A 150 -8.91 -20.35 8.42
N MET A 151 -7.74 -20.58 9.01
CA MET A 151 -7.12 -21.91 9.06
C MET A 151 -7.94 -22.92 9.86
N TYR A 152 -8.53 -22.48 10.97
CA TYR A 152 -9.46 -23.29 11.76
C TYR A 152 -10.69 -23.70 10.94
N THR A 153 -11.28 -22.76 10.20
CA THR A 153 -12.47 -22.98 9.36
C THR A 153 -12.16 -23.97 8.24
N ILE A 154 -11.05 -23.80 7.52
CA ILE A 154 -10.64 -24.71 6.44
C ILE A 154 -10.49 -26.15 6.94
N LYS A 155 -10.02 -26.35 8.18
CA LYS A 155 -9.84 -27.69 8.75
C LYS A 155 -11.14 -28.32 9.25
N HIS A 156 -11.97 -27.56 9.98
CA HIS A 156 -13.12 -28.11 10.72
C HIS A 156 -14.45 -28.06 9.97
N THR A 157 -14.49 -27.45 8.79
CA THR A 157 -15.73 -27.28 8.05
C THR A 157 -15.83 -28.26 6.88
N PRO A 158 -16.64 -29.34 7.00
CA PRO A 158 -16.99 -30.19 5.86
C PRO A 158 -18.14 -29.61 5.02
N SER A 159 -18.84 -28.57 5.50
CA SER A 159 -20.04 -28.04 4.85
C SER A 159 -19.78 -26.78 4.02
N LEU A 160 -20.26 -26.82 2.77
CA LEU A 160 -20.19 -25.72 1.82
C LEU A 160 -20.71 -24.39 2.39
N GLY A 161 -21.84 -24.40 3.11
CA GLY A 161 -22.47 -23.19 3.65
C GLY A 161 -21.58 -22.40 4.62
N GLN A 162 -20.74 -23.09 5.39
CA GLN A 162 -19.77 -22.44 6.28
C GLN A 162 -18.52 -21.99 5.51
N MET A 163 -18.07 -22.78 4.53
CA MET A 163 -16.89 -22.45 3.71
C MET A 163 -17.13 -21.25 2.78
N MET A 164 -18.38 -20.96 2.42
CA MET A 164 -18.77 -19.75 1.66
C MET A 164 -18.46 -18.43 2.38
N ARG A 165 -18.14 -18.45 3.69
CA ARG A 165 -17.67 -17.28 4.45
C ARG A 165 -16.14 -17.11 4.38
N ALA A 166 -15.40 -18.17 4.07
CA ALA A 166 -13.94 -18.16 3.99
C ALA A 166 -13.39 -17.18 2.93
N PRO A 167 -14.00 -17.01 1.74
CA PRO A 167 -13.55 -16.03 0.76
C PRO A 167 -13.49 -14.60 1.31
N GLY A 168 -14.53 -14.18 2.03
CA GLY A 168 -14.59 -12.85 2.65
C GLY A 168 -13.50 -12.66 3.69
N LEU A 169 -13.33 -13.65 4.56
CA LEU A 169 -12.32 -13.64 5.60
C LEU A 169 -10.89 -13.64 5.02
N ALA A 170 -10.65 -14.44 3.98
CA ALA A 170 -9.35 -14.51 3.30
C ALA A 170 -8.99 -13.16 2.64
N THR A 171 -9.94 -12.53 1.95
CA THR A 171 -9.74 -11.19 1.37
C THR A 171 -9.40 -10.15 2.43
N VAL A 172 -10.13 -10.13 3.56
CA VAL A 172 -9.85 -9.21 4.67
C VAL A 172 -8.48 -9.49 5.30
N TRP A 173 -8.11 -10.76 5.47
CA TRP A 173 -6.82 -11.12 6.03
C TRP A 173 -5.65 -10.69 5.13
N ILE A 174 -5.73 -10.96 3.82
CA ILE A 174 -4.74 -10.50 2.84
C ILE A 174 -4.68 -8.97 2.82
N TYR A 175 -5.84 -8.30 2.86
CA TYR A 175 -5.90 -6.85 2.92
C TYR A 175 -5.13 -6.29 4.13
N LEU A 176 -5.35 -6.87 5.32
CA LEU A 176 -4.66 -6.44 6.53
C LEU A 176 -3.14 -6.61 6.36
N ILE A 177 -2.68 -7.78 5.89
CA ILE A 177 -1.24 -8.03 5.65
C ILE A 177 -0.63 -7.00 4.70
N VAL A 178 -1.33 -6.66 3.61
CA VAL A 178 -0.87 -5.66 2.62
C VAL A 178 -0.80 -4.25 3.21
N GLN A 179 -1.67 -3.92 4.17
CA GLN A 179 -1.69 -2.60 4.80
C GLN A 179 -0.63 -2.43 5.89
N LEU A 180 -0.23 -3.51 6.57
CA LEU A 180 0.77 -3.48 7.65
C LEU A 180 2.17 -3.11 7.12
N ASP A 181 2.96 -2.40 7.94
CA ASP A 181 4.39 -2.28 7.64
C ASP A 181 5.10 -3.65 7.74
N LEU A 182 6.25 -3.73 7.08
CA LEU A 182 7.00 -4.96 6.85
C LEU A 182 7.29 -5.76 8.14
N LEU A 183 7.63 -5.08 9.24
CA LEU A 183 7.96 -5.72 10.52
C LEU A 183 6.73 -6.40 11.17
N PRO A 184 5.62 -5.69 11.47
CA PRO A 184 4.45 -6.35 12.04
C PRO A 184 3.77 -7.31 11.06
N ALA A 185 3.88 -7.10 9.74
CA ALA A 185 3.37 -8.02 8.74
C ALA A 185 4.10 -9.38 8.81
N THR A 186 5.43 -9.38 8.83
CA THR A 186 6.22 -10.61 8.92
C THR A 186 6.03 -11.34 10.24
N LEU A 187 5.93 -10.61 11.36
CA LEU A 187 5.63 -11.20 12.67
C LEU A 187 4.25 -11.85 12.71
N SER A 188 3.21 -11.17 12.21
CA SER A 188 1.86 -11.74 12.20
C SER A 188 1.75 -12.98 11.31
N LEU A 189 2.42 -12.98 10.15
CA LEU A 189 2.55 -14.16 9.28
C LEU A 189 3.31 -15.31 9.96
N LEU A 190 4.42 -15.01 10.65
CA LEU A 190 5.18 -16.02 11.40
C LEU A 190 4.33 -16.69 12.47
N VAL A 191 3.55 -15.93 13.24
CA VAL A 191 2.68 -16.48 14.28
C VAL A 191 1.62 -17.42 13.68
N VAL A 192 0.97 -17.02 12.59
CA VAL A 192 -0.01 -17.88 11.90
C VAL A 192 0.67 -19.12 11.29
N GLY A 193 1.87 -18.97 10.73
CA GLY A 193 2.67 -20.08 10.19
C GLY A 193 3.09 -21.07 11.26
N PHE A 194 3.53 -20.60 12.43
CA PHE A 194 3.83 -21.44 13.58
C PHE A 194 2.59 -22.16 14.11
N TYR A 195 1.45 -21.48 14.17
CA TYR A 195 0.18 -22.10 14.53
C TYR A 195 -0.19 -23.25 13.57
N TRP A 196 0.04 -23.07 12.28
CA TRP A 196 -0.18 -24.14 11.30
C TRP A 196 0.80 -25.31 11.49
N TYR A 197 2.09 -25.02 11.59
CA TYR A 197 3.14 -26.04 11.72
C TYR A 197 2.98 -26.90 12.99
N PHE A 198 2.81 -26.25 14.16
CA PHE A 198 2.70 -26.96 15.43
C PHE A 198 1.28 -27.45 15.73
N GLY A 199 0.24 -26.70 15.37
CA GLY A 199 -1.14 -27.01 15.77
C GLY A 199 -1.90 -27.90 14.79
N ILE A 200 -1.69 -27.71 13.49
CA ILE A 200 -2.49 -28.37 12.44
C ILE A 200 -1.72 -29.52 11.80
N GLN A 201 -0.43 -29.35 11.48
CA GLN A 201 0.35 -30.39 10.79
C GLN A 201 0.57 -31.63 11.68
N GLN A 202 0.84 -31.46 12.97
CA GLN A 202 1.05 -32.59 13.90
C GLN A 202 -0.20 -33.44 14.15
N LYS A 203 -1.41 -32.92 13.90
CA LYS A 203 -2.66 -33.69 14.05
C LYS A 203 -3.08 -34.44 12.78
N LEU A 204 -2.29 -34.33 11.71
CA LEU A 204 -2.51 -34.98 10.41
C LEU A 204 -1.56 -36.17 10.16
N LEU A 205 -0.54 -36.35 11.00
CA LEU A 205 0.29 -37.55 11.11
C LEU A 205 -0.25 -38.45 12.24
#